data_AF-A0A7X8B843-F1
#
_entry.id   AF-A0A7X8B843-F1
#
_cell.length_a   1.000
_cell.length_b   1.000
_cell.length_c   1.000
_cell.angle_alpha   90.00
_cell.angle_beta   90.00
_cell.angle_gamma   90.00
#
_symmetry.space_group_name_H-M   'P 1'
#
loop_
_entity.id
_entity.type
_entity.pdbx_description
1 polymer ?
#
loop_
_entity_poly.entity_id
_entity_poly.type
_entity_poly.pdbx_seq_one_letter_code
_entity_poly.pdbx_strand_id
1 'polypeptide(L)'
;MTLGADAAPEFGRPQFLAGWRVLSDSGQMLGPVVISVVTALAGLAPAAVVIGALGIVGGGWMARWVPRTEPVAEFDTELDTELETEQ
;
A
#
# COMPACT_ATOMS: atom_id res chain seq x y z
N MET A 1 -4.81 4.75 -3.28
CA MET A 1 -6.21 4.30 -3.45
C MET A 1 -6.33 3.04 -4.31
N THR A 2 -5.26 2.52 -4.92
CA THR A 2 -5.27 1.28 -5.71
C THR A 2 -5.50 0.06 -4.82
N LEU A 3 -4.61 -0.17 -3.86
CA LEU A 3 -4.66 -1.33 -2.94
C LEU A 3 -5.98 -1.41 -2.14
N GLY A 4 -6.52 -0.26 -1.72
CA GLY A 4 -7.82 -0.19 -1.04
C GLY A 4 -9.02 -0.44 -1.97
N ALA A 5 -8.92 -0.11 -3.25
CA ALA A 5 -9.98 -0.45 -4.22
C ALA A 5 -9.97 -1.94 -4.58
N ASP A 6 -8.77 -2.52 -4.70
CA ASP A 6 -8.56 -3.93 -5.02
C ASP A 6 -9.00 -4.85 -3.86
N ALA A 7 -8.88 -4.38 -2.62
CA ALA A 7 -9.28 -5.13 -1.42
C ALA A 7 -10.74 -4.89 -0.97
N ALA A 8 -11.48 -3.99 -1.63
CA ALA A 8 -12.80 -3.58 -1.14
C ALA A 8 -13.89 -4.64 -1.41
N PRO A 9 -14.70 -5.03 -0.41
CA PRO A 9 -15.78 -6.01 -0.59
C PRO A 9 -16.94 -5.43 -1.43
N GLU A 10 -17.60 -6.28 -2.22
CA GLU A 10 -18.74 -5.85 -3.07
C GLU A 10 -19.85 -5.18 -2.27
N PHE A 11 -20.16 -5.72 -1.09
CA PHE A 11 -21.09 -5.11 -0.14
C PHE A 11 -20.38 -4.11 0.78
N GLY A 12 -20.92 -2.90 0.91
CA GLY A 12 -20.38 -1.89 1.84
C GLY A 12 -19.07 -1.23 1.38
N ARG A 13 -18.76 -1.31 0.08
CA ARG A 13 -17.62 -0.66 -0.58
C ARG A 13 -17.41 0.81 -0.17
N PRO A 14 -18.44 1.67 -0.14
CA PRO A 14 -18.29 3.06 0.28
C PRO A 14 -17.75 3.21 1.70
N GLN A 15 -18.19 2.37 2.64
CA GLN A 15 -17.77 2.37 4.03
C GLN A 15 -16.34 1.86 4.19
N PHE A 16 -15.96 0.82 3.44
CA PHE A 16 -14.57 0.35 3.39
C PHE A 16 -13.62 1.43 2.88
N LEU A 17 -13.98 2.08 1.77
CA LEU A 17 -13.17 3.16 1.18
C LEU A 17 -13.12 4.39 2.08
N ALA A 18 -14.21 4.72 2.78
CA ALA A 18 -14.22 5.76 3.79
C ALA A 18 -13.26 5.43 4.94
N GLY A 19 -13.28 4.20 5.46
CA GLY A 19 -12.35 3.74 6.49
C GLY A 19 -10.89 3.76 6.02
N TRP A 20 -10.63 3.29 4.81
CA TRP A 20 -9.30 3.34 4.19
C TRP A 20 -8.78 4.78 4.07
N ARG A 21 -9.68 5.71 3.72
CA ARG A 21 -9.36 7.14 3.61
C ARG A 21 -9.03 7.74 4.97
N VAL A 22 -9.88 7.52 5.98
CA VAL A 22 -9.63 7.99 7.35
C VAL A 22 -8.29 7.48 7.87
N LEU A 23 -7.95 6.23 7.62
CA LEU A 23 -6.65 5.66 8.01
C LEU A 23 -5.48 6.40 7.34
N SER A 24 -5.58 6.64 6.03
CA SER A 24 -4.55 7.32 5.26
C SER A 24 -4.38 8.78 5.69
N ASP A 25 -5.49 9.49 5.88
CA ASP A 25 -5.51 10.90 6.30
C ASP A 25 -4.98 11.04 7.74
N SER A 26 -5.29 10.10 8.63
CA SER A 26 -4.73 10.05 9.98
C SER A 26 -3.21 9.92 9.95
N GLY A 27 -2.66 9.09 9.06
CA GLY A 27 -1.21 8.99 8.86
C GLY A 27 -0.59 10.30 8.37
N GLN A 28 -1.24 11.00 7.43
CA GLN A 28 -0.78 12.30 6.95
C GLN A 28 -0.83 13.38 8.03
N MET A 29 -1.81 13.34 8.91
CA MET A 29 -1.90 14.27 10.05
C MET A 29 -0.86 13.95 11.13
N LEU A 30 -0.63 12.67 11.43
CA LEU A 30 0.28 12.24 12.50
C LEU A 30 1.77 12.39 12.12
N GLY A 31 2.12 12.22 10.85
CA GLY A 31 3.51 12.27 10.38
C GLY A 31 4.26 13.55 10.82
N PRO A 32 3.79 14.75 10.46
CA PRO A 32 4.41 16.01 10.87
C PRO A 32 4.43 16.22 12.39
N VAL A 33 3.41 15.73 13.10
CA VAL A 33 3.32 15.85 14.57
C VAL A 33 4.42 15.04 15.25
N VAL A 34 4.63 13.79 14.82
CA VAL A 34 5.69 12.92 15.35
C VAL A 34 7.07 13.57 15.13
N ILE A 35 7.34 14.08 13.93
CA ILE A 35 8.60 14.77 13.62
C ILE A 35 8.81 15.96 14.54
N SER A 36 7.77 16.78 14.72
CA SER A 36 7.83 17.99 15.53
C SER A 36 8.15 17.67 16.98
N VAL A 37 7.48 16.66 17.56
CA VAL A 37 7.71 16.23 18.95
C VAL A 37 9.12 15.67 19.14
N VAL A 38 9.58 14.79 18.24
CA VAL A 38 10.92 14.20 18.37
C VAL A 38 12.00 15.26 18.18
N THR A 39 11.81 16.19 17.23
CA THR A 39 12.75 17.29 17.00
C THR A 39 12.83 18.21 18.23
N ALA A 40 11.69 18.51 18.87
CA ALA A 40 11.65 19.35 20.06
C ALA A 40 12.36 18.71 21.27
N LEU A 41 12.29 17.38 21.41
CA LEU A 41 12.85 16.66 22.56
C LEU A 41 14.32 16.25 22.38
N ALA A 42 14.72 15.88 21.15
CA ALA A 42 16.02 15.25 20.88
C ALA A 42 16.81 15.91 19.72
N GLY A 43 16.21 16.85 18.99
CA GLY A 43 16.82 17.52 17.84
C GLY A 43 16.61 16.81 16.50
N LEU A 44 17.16 17.39 15.44
CA LEU A 44 16.85 17.00 14.06
C LEU A 44 17.46 15.64 13.66
N ALA A 45 18.69 15.36 14.10
CA ALA A 45 19.39 14.12 13.76
C ALA A 45 18.64 12.85 14.22
N PRO A 46 18.22 12.72 15.49
CA PRO A 46 17.42 11.57 15.91
C PRO A 46 16.02 11.57 15.28
N ALA A 47 15.42 12.73 14.99
CA ALA A 47 14.13 12.79 14.30
C ALA A 47 14.20 12.14 12.89
N ALA A 48 15.28 12.39 12.14
CA ALA A 48 15.49 11.78 10.83
C ALA A 48 15.60 10.24 10.92
N VAL A 49 16.33 9.73 11.91
CA VAL A 49 16.47 8.28 12.14
C VAL A 49 15.12 7.66 12.49
N VAL A 50 14.32 8.31 13.36
CA VAL A 50 12.98 7.81 13.74
C VAL A 50 12.06 7.71 12.53
N ILE A 51 12.01 8.72 11.67
CA ILE A 51 11.17 8.67 10.46
C ILE A 51 11.66 7.63 9.46
N GLY A 52 12.97 7.52 9.27
CA GLY A 52 13.56 6.47 8.44
C GLY A 52 13.17 5.08 8.95
N ALA A 53 13.28 4.84 10.25
CA ALA A 53 12.88 3.59 10.88
C ALA A 53 11.37 3.31 10.71
N LEU A 54 10.51 4.30 10.91
CA LEU A 54 9.07 4.16 10.68
C LEU A 54 8.75 3.80 9.22
N GLY A 55 9.46 4.37 8.26
CA GLY A 55 9.32 4.03 6.83
C GLY A 55 9.70 2.57 6.55
N ILE A 56 10.81 2.09 7.11
CA ILE A 56 11.25 0.70 6.97
C ILE A 56 10.24 -0.25 7.62
N VAL A 57 9.78 0.06 8.84
CA VAL A 57 8.77 -0.75 9.54
C VAL A 57 7.47 -0.80 8.75
N GLY A 58 6.99 0.34 8.22
CA GLY A 58 5.79 0.39 7.38
C GLY A 58 5.94 -0.40 6.08
N GLY A 59 7.08 -0.28 5.41
CA GLY A 59 7.40 -1.06 4.21
C GLY A 59 7.46 -2.57 4.49
N GLY A 60 8.11 -2.97 5.59
CA GLY A 60 8.17 -4.37 6.03
C GLY A 60 6.80 -4.91 6.42
N TRP A 61 5.96 -4.09 7.05
CA TRP A 61 4.57 -4.44 7.36
C TRP A 61 3.78 -4.74 6.09
N MET A 62 3.87 -3.87 5.08
CA MET A 62 3.21 -4.12 3.79
C MET A 62 3.75 -5.37 3.09
N ALA A 63 5.07 -5.55 3.06
CA ALA A 63 5.68 -6.75 2.46
C ALA A 63 5.22 -8.06 3.14
N ARG A 64 4.86 -8.00 4.42
CA ARG A 64 4.42 -9.16 5.20
C ARG A 64 2.92 -9.47 5.07
N TRP A 65 2.09 -8.44 4.90
CA TRP A 65 0.63 -8.54 4.96
C TRP A 65 -0.07 -8.45 3.61
N VAL A 66 0.56 -7.89 2.58
CA VAL A 66 -0.02 -7.85 1.23
C VAL A 66 0.03 -9.27 0.62
N PRO A 67 -1.11 -9.86 0.24
CA PRO A 67 -1.15 -11.15 -0.44
C PRO A 67 -0.39 -11.06 -1.77
N ARG A 68 0.41 -12.08 -2.08
CA ARG A 68 1.01 -12.20 -3.42
C ARG A 68 -0.07 -12.69 -4.37
N THR A 69 -0.58 -11.81 -5.22
CA THR A 69 -1.41 -12.22 -6.37
C THR A 69 -0.50 -12.87 -7.41
N GLU A 70 -0.78 -14.11 -7.78
CA GLU A 70 -0.12 -14.75 -8.91
C GLU A 70 -0.53 -14.03 -10.20
N PRO A 71 0.42 -13.74 -11.12
CA PRO A 71 0.07 -13.19 -12.43
C PRO A 71 -0.94 -14.10 -13.14
N VAL A 72 -2.03 -13.53 -13.66
CA VAL A 72 -3.01 -14.27 -14.47
C VAL A 72 -2.33 -14.67 -15.78
N ALA A 73 -1.85 -15.91 -15.86
CA ALA A 73 -1.20 -16.49 -17.03
C ALA A 73 -2.24 -16.95 -18.09
N GLU A 74 -3.18 -16.09 -18.44
CA GLU A 74 -4.32 -16.46 -19.31
C GLU A 74 -4.22 -15.85 -20.73
N PHE A 75 -3.34 -14.86 -20.97
CA PHE A 75 -3.30 -14.18 -22.27
C PHE A 75 -2.45 -14.87 -23.36
N ASP A 76 -1.67 -15.90 -23.03
CA ASP A 76 -0.83 -16.61 -24.02
C ASP A 76 -1.58 -17.73 -24.76
N THR A 77 -2.66 -18.29 -24.19
CA THR A 77 -3.27 -19.51 -24.76
C THR A 77 -4.14 -19.26 -25.99
N GLU A 78 -4.84 -18.11 -26.07
CA GLU A 78 -5.71 -17.82 -27.22
C GLU A 78 -4.91 -17.41 -28.47
N LEU A 79 -3.80 -16.67 -28.32
CA LEU A 79 -2.95 -16.26 -29.42
C LEU A 79 -2.15 -17.44 -30.02
N ASP A 80 -1.65 -18.35 -29.18
CA ASP A 80 -0.98 -19.57 -29.66
C ASP A 80 -1.94 -20.46 -30.46
N THR A 81 -3.22 -20.50 -30.07
CA THR A 81 -4.24 -21.31 -30.77
C THR A 81 -4.64 -20.70 -32.12
N GLU A 82 -4.78 -19.37 -32.21
CA GLU A 82 -5.11 -18.71 -33.48
C GLU A 82 -3.95 -18.80 -34.50
N LEU A 83 -2.70 -18.65 -34.05
CA LEU A 83 -1.53 -18.76 -34.92
C LEU A 83 -1.27 -20.19 -35.42
N GLU A 84 -1.70 -21.21 -34.69
CA GLU A 84 -1.60 -22.62 -35.13
C GLU A 84 -2.68 -22.99 -36.17
N THR A 85 -3.83 -22.29 -36.17
CA THR A 85 -4.91 -22.51 -37.15
C THR A 85 -4.74 -21.77 -38.47
N GLU A 86 -3.88 -20.75 -38.53
CA GLU A 86 -3.61 -19.97 -39.74
C GLU A 86 -2.37 -20.44 -40.55
N GLN A 87 -1.71 -21.55 -40.19
CA GLN A 87 -0.61 -22.16 -40.96
C GLN A 87 -0.99 -23.41 -41.75
#